data_AF-A0A1N6NIV3-F1
#
_entry.id   AF-A0A1N6NIV3-F1
#
_cell.length_a   1.000
_cell.length_b   1.000
_cell.length_c   1.000
_cell.angle_alpha   90.00
_cell.angle_beta   90.00
_cell.angle_gamma   90.00
#
_symmetry.space_group_name_H-M   'P 1'
#
loop_
_entity.id
_entity.type
_entity.pdbx_description
1 polymer ?
#
loop_
_entity_poly.entity_id
_entity_poly.type
_entity_poly.pdbx_seq_one_letter_code
_entity_poly.pdbx_strand_id
1 'polypeptide(L)'
;MKRQTLIMWMLLFMSTCMFSQKIQIRLDNDRSFSFDNTVFDKSIYKKNLEEAFIIANAVFNSVEFQSLYTEKKFPGWNRCKPEKCKPSKKDSTKIAGTAIYSRLYQKDKVDWIVYFKEKHNSALGSTCPDTGVTTAYYKNIIDDMPELPLSYAIAVNLCHEYMHQIGFCHLFNKFDEDDKETPDRKGYKNDISYRVGWDAYYILKEWLKMGKKINGL
;
A
#
# COMPACT_ATOMS: atom_id res chain seq x y z
N MET A 1 43.62 6.79 -26.63
CA MET A 1 42.29 6.13 -26.50
C MET A 1 42.21 5.25 -25.24
N LYS A 2 42.36 5.80 -24.02
CA LYS A 2 42.25 5.01 -22.76
C LYS A 2 41.44 5.68 -21.64
N ARG A 3 40.83 6.84 -21.89
CA ARG A 3 40.06 7.61 -20.88
C ARG A 3 38.54 7.47 -20.98
N GLN A 4 38.01 7.01 -22.11
CA GLN A 4 36.55 6.93 -22.32
C GLN A 4 35.94 5.63 -21.76
N THR A 5 36.72 4.56 -21.63
CA THR A 5 36.21 3.29 -21.09
C THR A 5 35.99 3.33 -19.58
N LEU A 6 36.73 4.14 -18.82
CA LEU A 6 36.62 4.18 -17.36
C LEU A 6 35.33 4.90 -16.88
N ILE A 7 34.85 5.87 -17.64
CA ILE A 7 33.63 6.63 -17.30
C ILE A 7 32.37 5.77 -17.52
N MET A 8 32.41 4.86 -18.49
CA MET A 8 31.28 3.96 -18.78
C MET A 8 31.07 2.91 -17.68
N TRP A 9 32.14 2.47 -17.00
CA TRP A 9 32.03 1.56 -15.85
C TRP A 9 31.56 2.26 -14.56
N MET A 10 31.87 3.56 -14.37
CA MET A 10 31.33 4.33 -13.24
C MET A 10 29.82 4.64 -13.38
N LEU A 11 29.32 4.80 -14.61
CA LEU A 11 27.88 5.00 -14.86
C LEU A 11 27.05 3.71 -14.70
N LEU A 12 27.66 2.54 -14.92
CA LEU A 12 27.00 1.24 -14.71
C LEU A 12 26.90 0.84 -13.23
N PHE A 13 27.81 1.32 -12.36
CA PHE A 13 27.77 1.02 -10.92
C PHE A 13 26.89 1.96 -10.08
N MET A 14 26.53 3.13 -10.62
CA MET A 14 25.59 4.04 -9.94
C MET A 14 24.12 3.60 -10.05
N SER A 15 23.80 2.64 -10.94
CA SER A 15 22.42 2.17 -11.15
C SER A 15 21.98 1.04 -10.22
N THR A 16 22.86 0.55 -9.33
CA THR A 16 22.56 -0.57 -8.41
C THR A 16 22.43 -0.15 -6.95
N CYS A 17 22.44 1.15 -6.65
CA CYS A 17 21.89 1.65 -5.37
C CYS A 17 20.35 1.58 -5.39
N MET A 18 19.80 0.44 -5.80
CA MET A 18 18.44 0.04 -5.49
C MET A 18 18.35 -0.01 -3.97
N PHE A 19 17.33 0.63 -3.40
CA PHE A 19 17.09 0.73 -1.97
C PHE A 19 17.21 -0.65 -1.30
N SER A 20 18.33 -0.91 -0.63
CA SER A 20 18.51 -2.14 0.17
C SER A 20 17.67 -2.13 1.45
N GLN A 21 16.95 -1.03 1.69
CA GLN A 21 16.06 -0.87 2.83
C GLN A 21 14.84 -1.76 2.64
N LYS A 22 14.54 -2.54 3.67
CA LYS A 22 13.38 -3.40 3.74
C LYS A 22 12.56 -3.02 4.96
N ILE A 23 11.25 -3.08 4.83
CA ILE A 23 10.33 -3.01 5.97
C ILE A 23 9.84 -4.41 6.30
N GLN A 24 9.66 -4.67 7.60
CA GLN A 24 8.89 -5.79 8.12
C GLN A 24 7.67 -5.28 8.91
N ILE A 25 6.50 -5.34 8.29
CA ILE A 25 5.21 -5.10 8.95
C ILE A 25 4.72 -6.43 9.54
N ARG A 26 4.41 -6.45 10.82
CA ARG A 26 3.98 -7.62 11.58
C ARG A 26 2.55 -7.42 12.07
N LEU A 27 1.78 -8.49 12.03
CA LEU A 27 0.43 -8.51 12.58
C LEU A 27 0.50 -8.70 14.10
N ASP A 28 -0.15 -7.83 14.86
CA ASP A 28 -0.38 -8.06 16.30
C ASP A 28 -1.50 -9.09 16.47
N ASN A 29 -1.12 -10.37 16.48
CA ASN A 29 -2.05 -11.49 16.51
C ASN A 29 -2.99 -11.51 17.72
N ASP A 30 -2.59 -10.91 18.83
CA ASP A 30 -3.38 -10.92 20.07
C ASP A 30 -4.61 -10.02 19.97
N ARG A 31 -4.60 -9.06 19.03
CA ARG A 31 -5.63 -8.01 18.91
C ARG A 31 -6.26 -7.90 17.52
N SER A 32 -5.73 -8.63 16.53
CA SER A 32 -6.09 -8.44 15.11
C SER A 32 -7.40 -9.11 14.67
N PHE A 33 -8.19 -9.66 15.58
CA PHE A 33 -9.44 -10.33 15.25
C PHE A 33 -10.56 -9.89 16.19
N SER A 34 -10.84 -8.59 16.24
CA SER A 34 -12.05 -8.09 16.92
C SER A 34 -13.23 -8.08 15.94
N PHE A 35 -14.01 -9.16 15.91
CA PHE A 35 -15.26 -9.23 15.17
C PHE A 35 -16.39 -8.56 15.98
N ASP A 36 -17.27 -7.79 15.33
CA ASP A 36 -18.39 -7.11 15.98
C ASP A 36 -19.71 -7.79 15.59
N ASN A 37 -20.45 -8.26 16.61
CA ASN A 37 -21.84 -8.74 16.63
C ASN A 37 -22.33 -9.67 15.51
N THR A 38 -21.71 -10.83 15.36
CA THR A 38 -22.35 -12.15 15.41
C THR A 38 -21.27 -13.22 15.23
N VAL A 39 -21.42 -14.29 15.98
CA VAL A 39 -20.40 -15.30 16.28
C VAL A 39 -19.74 -15.88 15.02
N PHE A 40 -18.42 -15.68 14.97
CA PHE A 40 -17.45 -16.13 13.97
C PHE A 40 -16.62 -17.29 14.54
N ASP A 41 -17.27 -18.27 15.18
CA ASP A 41 -16.57 -19.33 15.91
C ASP A 41 -15.56 -20.07 14.99
N LYS A 42 -14.25 -19.81 15.20
CA LYS A 42 -13.05 -20.53 14.65
C LYS A 42 -12.31 -19.96 13.43
N SER A 43 -12.38 -18.66 13.14
CA SER A 43 -11.42 -17.90 12.30
C SER A 43 -10.73 -18.60 11.12
N ILE A 44 -11.50 -19.09 10.17
CA ILE A 44 -11.02 -19.56 8.85
C ILE A 44 -10.24 -18.47 8.07
N TYR A 45 -10.39 -17.19 8.46
CA TYR A 45 -9.71 -16.07 7.81
C TYR A 45 -8.37 -15.69 8.45
N LYS A 46 -8.00 -16.26 9.61
CA LYS A 46 -6.69 -15.96 10.24
C LYS A 46 -5.53 -16.18 9.28
N LYS A 47 -5.51 -17.36 8.65
CA LYS A 47 -4.51 -17.70 7.64
C LYS A 47 -4.50 -16.67 6.51
N ASN A 48 -5.67 -16.28 5.99
CA ASN A 48 -5.75 -15.28 4.92
C ASN A 48 -5.15 -13.93 5.33
N LEU A 49 -5.37 -13.48 6.57
CA LEU A 49 -4.80 -12.23 7.05
C LEU A 49 -3.28 -12.33 7.29
N GLU A 50 -2.80 -13.44 7.86
CA GLU A 50 -1.37 -13.70 8.03
C GLU A 50 -0.65 -13.73 6.67
N GLU A 51 -1.21 -14.46 5.70
CA GLU A 51 -0.73 -14.48 4.32
C GLU A 51 -0.78 -13.09 3.68
N ALA A 52 -1.86 -12.33 3.89
CA ALA A 52 -1.99 -10.98 3.35
C ALA A 52 -0.88 -10.03 3.84
N PHE A 53 -0.45 -10.17 5.10
CA PHE A 53 0.70 -9.41 5.61
C PHE A 53 2.01 -9.82 4.94
N ILE A 54 2.22 -11.11 4.72
CA ILE A 54 3.40 -11.61 4.00
C ILE A 54 3.41 -11.08 2.57
N ILE A 55 2.26 -11.12 1.90
CA ILE A 55 2.06 -10.61 0.54
C ILE A 55 2.30 -9.09 0.49
N ALA A 56 1.72 -8.31 1.41
CA ALA A 56 1.89 -6.85 1.45
C ALA A 56 3.37 -6.47 1.69
N ASN A 57 4.06 -7.17 2.60
CA ASN A 57 5.51 -7.00 2.76
C ASN A 57 6.27 -7.35 1.48
N ALA A 58 5.89 -8.42 0.79
CA ALA A 58 6.53 -8.79 -0.47
C ALA A 58 6.33 -7.73 -1.55
N VAL A 59 5.11 -7.15 -1.67
CA VAL A 59 4.81 -6.05 -2.59
C VAL A 59 5.68 -4.84 -2.28
N PHE A 60 5.68 -4.35 -1.03
CA PHE A 60 6.47 -3.18 -0.65
C PHE A 60 7.98 -3.38 -0.82
N ASN A 61 8.48 -4.59 -0.66
CA ASN A 61 9.91 -4.89 -0.82
C ASN A 61 10.27 -5.36 -2.25
N SER A 62 9.33 -5.31 -3.19
CA SER A 62 9.56 -5.72 -4.59
C SER A 62 10.21 -4.62 -5.41
N VAL A 63 11.05 -5.01 -6.38
CA VAL A 63 11.66 -4.07 -7.33
C VAL A 63 10.59 -3.42 -8.19
N GLU A 64 9.55 -4.20 -8.54
CA GLU A 64 8.39 -3.74 -9.28
C GLU A 64 7.77 -2.52 -8.59
N PHE A 65 7.41 -2.62 -7.31
CA PHE A 65 6.83 -1.51 -6.55
C PHE A 65 7.80 -0.34 -6.34
N GLN A 66 9.06 -0.62 -6.02
CA GLN A 66 10.08 0.40 -5.81
C GLN A 66 10.44 1.18 -7.08
N SER A 67 10.15 0.64 -8.26
CA SER A 67 10.37 1.37 -9.52
C SER A 67 9.27 2.39 -9.83
N LEU A 68 8.05 2.21 -9.30
CA LEU A 68 6.86 2.98 -9.73
C LEU A 68 6.88 4.45 -9.33
N TYR A 69 7.53 4.82 -8.23
CA TYR A 69 7.41 6.18 -7.66
C TYR A 69 8.68 7.02 -7.75
N THR A 70 9.77 6.50 -8.32
CA THR A 70 11.08 7.19 -8.39
C THR A 70 10.97 8.57 -9.02
N GLU A 71 10.20 8.71 -10.10
CA GLU A 71 10.05 9.97 -10.84
C GLU A 71 8.69 10.65 -10.63
N LYS A 72 7.79 10.03 -9.86
CA LYS A 72 6.44 10.57 -9.65
C LYS A 72 6.46 11.76 -8.70
N LYS A 73 5.51 12.68 -8.91
CA LYS A 73 5.27 13.82 -8.03
C LYS A 73 3.78 13.91 -7.73
N PHE A 74 3.46 13.98 -6.45
CA PHE A 74 2.10 14.06 -5.97
C PHE A 74 1.82 15.45 -5.40
N PRO A 75 0.57 15.92 -5.42
CA PRO A 75 0.19 17.12 -4.71
C PRO A 75 0.48 17.05 -3.20
N GLY A 76 1.02 18.11 -2.60
CA GLY A 76 1.51 18.12 -1.21
C GLY A 76 0.44 17.95 -0.13
N TRP A 77 -0.78 18.35 -0.43
CA TRP A 77 -1.96 18.10 0.39
C TRP A 77 -2.38 16.63 0.55
N ASN A 78 -1.68 15.67 -0.09
CA ASN A 78 -1.81 14.25 0.25
C ASN A 78 -1.35 13.94 1.68
N ARG A 79 -0.62 14.83 2.38
CA ARG A 79 -0.27 14.59 3.78
C ARG A 79 -1.50 14.68 4.67
N CYS A 80 -1.67 13.70 5.53
CA CYS A 80 -2.68 13.77 6.59
C CYS A 80 -2.36 14.88 7.59
N LYS A 81 -3.42 15.47 8.16
CA LYS A 81 -3.36 16.16 9.44
C LYS A 81 -3.52 15.10 10.53
N PRO A 82 -2.49 14.82 11.35
CA PRO A 82 -2.48 13.70 12.27
C PRO A 82 -3.73 13.65 13.16
N GLU A 83 -4.12 14.80 13.70
CA GLU A 83 -5.21 14.91 14.66
C GLU A 83 -6.64 14.91 14.06
N LYS A 84 -6.80 14.72 12.75
CA LYS A 84 -8.14 14.73 12.10
C LYS A 84 -8.39 13.62 11.08
N CYS A 85 -7.42 12.74 10.82
CA CYS A 85 -7.50 11.72 9.76
C CYS A 85 -8.03 12.29 8.42
N LYS A 86 -7.59 13.50 8.10
CA LYS A 86 -8.06 14.29 6.95
C LYS A 86 -6.87 14.82 6.16
N PRO A 87 -7.00 14.99 4.83
CA PRO A 87 -5.95 15.60 4.04
C PRO A 87 -5.64 17.02 4.51
N SER A 88 -4.43 17.46 4.20
CA SER A 88 -4.01 18.83 4.40
C SER A 88 -4.81 19.79 3.51
N LYS A 89 -4.74 21.10 3.82
CA LYS A 89 -5.38 22.10 2.94
C LYS A 89 -4.65 22.11 1.60
N LYS A 90 -5.37 22.43 0.51
CA LYS A 90 -4.77 22.56 -0.82
C LYS A 90 -3.65 23.59 -0.75
N ASP A 91 -2.50 23.22 -1.29
CA ASP A 91 -1.36 24.11 -1.47
C ASP A 91 -0.66 23.79 -2.79
N SER A 92 0.35 24.60 -3.14
CA SER A 92 1.15 24.43 -4.34
C SER A 92 2.31 23.45 -4.15
N THR A 93 2.52 22.93 -2.94
CA THR A 93 3.65 22.07 -2.63
C THR A 93 3.49 20.71 -3.31
N LYS A 94 4.60 20.01 -3.50
CA LYS A 94 4.64 18.69 -4.12
C LYS A 94 5.37 17.72 -3.19
N ILE A 95 4.90 16.48 -3.18
CA ILE A 95 5.56 15.34 -2.56
C ILE A 95 6.25 14.58 -3.69
N ALA A 96 7.58 14.45 -3.62
CA ALA A 96 8.29 13.51 -4.47
C ALA A 96 7.87 12.09 -4.12
N GLY A 97 7.70 11.21 -5.11
CA GLY A 97 7.31 9.82 -4.87
C GLY A 97 8.32 9.08 -3.99
N THR A 98 9.59 9.48 -4.01
CA THR A 98 10.62 8.99 -3.06
C THR A 98 10.27 9.22 -1.58
N ALA A 99 9.41 10.20 -1.26
CA ALA A 99 8.93 10.41 0.10
C ALA A 99 7.99 9.29 0.59
N ILE A 100 7.36 8.54 -0.32
CA ILE A 100 6.62 7.32 0.01
C ILE A 100 7.61 6.31 0.61
N TYR A 101 8.73 6.08 -0.06
CA TYR A 101 9.80 5.20 0.43
C TYR A 101 10.39 5.68 1.75
N SER A 102 10.68 6.98 1.89
CA SER A 102 11.22 7.52 3.15
C SER A 102 10.29 7.30 4.34
N ARG A 103 8.97 7.26 4.12
CA ARG A 103 7.98 6.97 5.15
C ARG A 103 7.78 5.47 5.36
N LEU A 104 7.67 4.73 4.27
CA LEU A 104 7.48 3.28 4.26
C LEU A 104 8.64 2.57 4.97
N TYR A 105 9.88 2.97 4.72
CA TYR A 105 11.07 2.37 5.32
C TYR A 105 11.63 3.19 6.49
N GLN A 106 10.84 4.11 7.08
CA GLN A 106 11.28 4.88 8.23
C GLN A 106 11.58 3.99 9.45
N LYS A 107 10.89 2.85 9.54
CA LYS A 107 11.04 1.86 10.60
C LYS A 107 11.25 0.48 9.97
N ASP A 108 12.31 -0.21 10.39
CA ASP A 108 12.62 -1.55 9.88
C ASP A 108 11.58 -2.59 10.33
N LYS A 109 10.96 -2.37 11.49
CA LYS A 109 9.94 -3.25 12.08
C LYS A 109 8.76 -2.43 12.58
N VAL A 110 7.56 -2.86 12.21
CA VAL A 110 6.30 -2.20 12.59
C VAL A 110 5.30 -3.26 13.01
N ASP A 111 4.81 -3.16 14.24
CA ASP A 111 3.66 -3.95 14.69
C ASP A 111 2.38 -3.18 14.36
N TRP A 112 1.43 -3.85 13.73
CA TRP A 112 0.21 -3.24 13.22
C TRP A 112 -1.01 -4.07 13.63
N ILE A 113 -1.99 -3.41 14.24
CA ILE A 113 -3.24 -4.03 14.67
C ILE A 113 -4.27 -3.85 13.55
N VAL A 114 -4.87 -4.94 13.09
CA VAL A 114 -5.93 -4.89 12.08
C VAL A 114 -7.22 -5.44 12.67
N TYR A 115 -8.26 -4.62 12.76
CA TYR A 115 -9.60 -5.09 13.07
C TYR A 115 -10.30 -5.56 11.81
N PHE A 116 -10.42 -6.88 11.65
CA PHE A 116 -11.15 -7.48 10.55
C PHE A 116 -12.65 -7.52 10.87
N LYS A 117 -13.45 -6.77 10.11
CA LYS A 117 -14.89 -6.60 10.37
C LYS A 117 -15.73 -6.97 9.17
N GLU A 118 -16.91 -7.51 9.43
CA GLU A 118 -17.94 -7.65 8.42
C GLU A 118 -18.61 -6.31 8.17
N LYS A 119 -18.79 -5.95 6.89
CA LYS A 119 -19.58 -4.78 6.50
C LYS A 119 -19.98 -4.91 5.04
N HIS A 120 -21.22 -4.57 4.73
CA HIS A 120 -21.74 -4.38 3.38
C HIS A 120 -22.01 -2.89 3.17
N ASN A 121 -20.95 -2.13 2.86
CA ASN A 121 -21.05 -0.71 2.53
C ASN A 121 -19.96 -0.34 1.50
N SER A 122 -19.71 0.95 1.23
CA SER A 122 -18.81 1.35 0.14
C SER A 122 -17.31 1.37 0.47
N ALA A 123 -16.88 1.29 1.73
CA ALA A 123 -15.46 1.46 2.09
C ALA A 123 -14.76 0.12 2.30
N LEU A 124 -13.55 -0.06 1.76
CA LEU A 124 -12.77 -1.30 1.92
C LEU A 124 -12.04 -1.37 3.27
N GLY A 125 -11.65 -0.22 3.82
CA GLY A 125 -11.03 -0.11 5.13
C GLY A 125 -11.17 1.28 5.74
N SER A 126 -10.53 1.46 6.90
CA SER A 126 -10.41 2.75 7.57
C SER A 126 -9.19 2.76 8.49
N THR A 127 -8.30 3.71 8.22
CA THR A 127 -7.08 3.94 9.00
C THR A 127 -6.87 5.42 9.23
N CYS A 128 -6.43 5.74 10.44
CA CYS A 128 -5.95 7.06 10.80
C CYS A 128 -4.42 7.04 10.86
N PRO A 129 -3.75 8.15 10.52
CA PRO A 129 -2.29 8.21 10.56
C PRO A 129 -1.77 8.01 11.98
N ASP A 130 -0.62 7.33 12.08
CA ASP A 130 0.14 7.15 13.32
C ASP A 130 -0.61 6.48 14.48
N THR A 131 -1.73 5.79 14.23
CA THR A 131 -2.49 5.07 15.28
C THR A 131 -1.96 3.67 15.54
N GLY A 132 -1.31 3.05 14.55
CA GLY A 132 -0.92 1.64 14.60
C GLY A 132 -2.11 0.69 14.46
N VAL A 133 -3.26 1.21 14.02
CA VAL A 133 -4.54 0.51 14.03
C VAL A 133 -5.31 0.78 12.74
N THR A 134 -5.81 -0.28 12.13
CA THR A 134 -6.62 -0.26 10.90
C THR A 134 -7.86 -1.10 11.06
N THR A 135 -8.95 -0.71 10.42
CA THR A 135 -10.11 -1.59 10.20
C THR A 135 -10.13 -2.02 8.75
N ALA A 136 -10.31 -3.31 8.47
CA ALA A 136 -10.49 -3.85 7.13
C ALA A 136 -11.86 -4.54 7.02
N TYR A 137 -12.64 -4.18 5.99
CA TYR A 137 -14.00 -4.63 5.78
C TYR A 137 -14.06 -5.73 4.72
N TYR A 138 -14.02 -6.99 5.15
CA TYR A 138 -13.64 -8.10 4.28
C TYR A 138 -14.66 -8.42 3.17
N LYS A 139 -15.96 -8.26 3.43
CA LYS A 139 -17.00 -8.48 2.42
C LYS A 139 -16.84 -7.51 1.26
N ASN A 140 -16.69 -6.22 1.56
CA ASN A 140 -16.45 -5.20 0.54
C ASN A 140 -15.16 -5.48 -0.26
N ILE A 141 -14.08 -5.91 0.41
CA ILE A 141 -12.81 -6.28 -0.24
C ILE A 141 -13.00 -7.43 -1.24
N ILE A 142 -13.75 -8.47 -0.86
CA ILE A 142 -14.04 -9.61 -1.75
C ILE A 142 -14.88 -9.15 -2.94
N ASP A 143 -15.92 -8.37 -2.69
CA ASP A 143 -16.87 -7.93 -3.71
C ASP A 143 -16.20 -6.98 -4.73
N ASP A 144 -15.24 -6.15 -4.29
CA ASP A 144 -14.52 -5.19 -5.13
C ASP A 144 -13.39 -5.84 -5.95
N MET A 145 -12.78 -6.92 -5.44
CA MET A 145 -11.66 -7.63 -6.07
C MET A 145 -11.93 -9.13 -6.28
N PRO A 146 -13.01 -9.53 -6.99
CA PRO A 146 -13.43 -10.93 -7.11
C PRO A 146 -12.45 -11.80 -7.90
N GLU A 147 -11.53 -11.18 -8.66
CA GLU A 147 -10.52 -11.90 -9.46
C GLU A 147 -9.28 -12.32 -8.64
N LEU A 148 -9.13 -11.81 -7.40
CA LEU A 148 -8.00 -12.13 -6.54
C LEU A 148 -8.42 -13.14 -5.44
N PRO A 149 -7.54 -14.08 -5.05
CA PRO A 149 -7.71 -14.83 -3.81
C PRO A 149 -7.85 -13.89 -2.61
N LEU A 150 -8.57 -14.32 -1.58
CA LEU A 150 -8.88 -13.48 -0.41
C LEU A 150 -7.63 -12.85 0.22
N SER A 151 -6.55 -13.63 0.44
CA SER A 151 -5.31 -13.09 1.01
C SER A 151 -4.65 -12.01 0.12
N TYR A 152 -4.78 -12.13 -1.20
CA TYR A 152 -4.29 -11.12 -2.16
C TYR A 152 -5.14 -9.86 -2.13
N ALA A 153 -6.48 -10.00 -2.14
CA ALA A 153 -7.39 -8.87 -2.05
C ALA A 153 -7.23 -8.10 -0.72
N ILE A 154 -7.07 -8.82 0.41
CA ILE A 154 -6.74 -8.19 1.70
C ILE A 154 -5.39 -7.49 1.62
N ALA A 155 -4.37 -8.09 1.00
CA ALA A 155 -3.05 -7.47 0.87
C ALA A 155 -3.09 -6.14 0.09
N VAL A 156 -3.90 -6.05 -0.97
CA VAL A 156 -4.15 -4.79 -1.69
C VAL A 156 -4.69 -3.73 -0.74
N ASN A 157 -5.75 -4.07 0.02
CA ASN A 157 -6.33 -3.16 1.00
C ASN A 157 -5.32 -2.77 2.08
N LEU A 158 -4.52 -3.71 2.58
CA LEU A 158 -3.48 -3.42 3.57
C LEU A 158 -2.41 -2.47 2.99
N CYS A 159 -2.01 -2.63 1.73
CA CYS A 159 -1.05 -1.71 1.11
C CYS A 159 -1.59 -0.28 1.06
N HIS A 160 -2.86 -0.13 0.71
CA HIS A 160 -3.57 1.14 0.71
C HIS A 160 -3.70 1.74 2.11
N GLU A 161 -4.23 0.98 3.06
CA GLU A 161 -4.46 1.41 4.45
C GLU A 161 -3.14 1.75 5.16
N TYR A 162 -2.05 1.07 4.81
CA TYR A 162 -0.74 1.39 5.35
C TYR A 162 -0.24 2.76 4.89
N MET A 163 -0.64 3.24 3.71
CA MET A 163 -0.34 4.62 3.30
C MET A 163 -1.00 5.65 4.22
N HIS A 164 -2.23 5.36 4.67
CA HIS A 164 -2.88 6.15 5.73
C HIS A 164 -2.11 6.10 7.03
N GLN A 165 -1.71 4.91 7.47
CA GLN A 165 -0.92 4.71 8.68
C GLN A 165 0.37 5.55 8.68
N ILE A 166 1.07 5.67 7.55
CA ILE A 166 2.34 6.41 7.44
C ILE A 166 2.18 7.91 7.09
N GLY A 167 0.92 8.40 7.06
CA GLY A 167 0.62 9.83 7.01
C GLY A 167 0.17 10.37 5.65
N PHE A 168 -0.29 9.53 4.73
CA PHE A 168 -0.90 9.96 3.47
C PHE A 168 -2.42 9.80 3.51
N CYS A 169 -3.18 10.80 3.09
CA CYS A 169 -4.63 10.85 3.17
C CYS A 169 -5.24 11.04 1.80
N HIS A 170 -6.48 10.57 1.65
CA HIS A 170 -7.23 10.76 0.43
C HIS A 170 -7.49 12.21 0.08
N LEU A 171 -7.49 12.48 -1.21
CA LEU A 171 -7.91 13.72 -1.81
C LEU A 171 -9.36 13.61 -2.31
N PHE A 172 -10.26 13.13 -1.43
CA PHE A 172 -11.69 12.93 -1.72
C PHE A 172 -12.31 14.08 -2.53
N ASN A 173 -13.06 13.75 -3.59
CA ASN A 173 -13.89 14.66 -4.40
C ASN A 173 -13.17 15.89 -4.98
N LYS A 174 -11.85 15.82 -5.23
CA LYS A 174 -11.06 17.00 -5.63
C LYS A 174 -10.30 16.87 -6.93
N PHE A 175 -10.56 15.81 -7.69
CA PHE A 175 -10.03 15.66 -9.03
C PHE A 175 -11.16 15.38 -10.02
N ASP A 176 -11.45 16.38 -10.83
CA ASP A 176 -12.25 16.27 -12.07
C ASP A 176 -11.34 15.97 -13.27
N GLU A 177 -10.19 15.36 -13.03
CA GLU A 177 -9.22 15.02 -14.08
C GLU A 177 -9.38 13.57 -14.50
N ASP A 178 -9.61 13.35 -15.80
CA ASP A 178 -9.64 12.02 -16.41
C ASP A 178 -8.34 11.27 -16.08
N ASP A 179 -8.50 10.06 -15.55
CA ASP A 179 -7.42 9.15 -15.23
C ASP A 179 -7.52 7.92 -16.12
N LYS A 180 -6.54 7.79 -17.03
CA LYS A 180 -6.43 6.63 -17.94
C LYS A 180 -5.50 5.56 -17.40
N GLU A 181 -4.77 5.83 -16.31
CA GLU A 181 -3.86 4.88 -15.69
C GLU A 181 -4.57 3.97 -14.68
N THR A 182 -5.76 4.36 -14.20
CA THR A 182 -6.59 3.58 -13.28
C THR A 182 -7.98 3.32 -13.88
N PRO A 183 -8.66 2.23 -13.50
CA PRO A 183 -9.96 1.88 -14.07
C PRO A 183 -11.09 2.83 -13.64
N ASP A 184 -10.92 3.54 -12.51
CA ASP A 184 -11.81 4.64 -12.12
C ASP A 184 -11.21 5.99 -12.54
N ARG A 185 -12.01 6.79 -13.25
CA ARG A 185 -11.61 8.05 -13.93
C ARG A 185 -11.44 9.24 -12.98
N LYS A 186 -11.73 9.10 -11.69
CA LYS A 186 -11.71 10.21 -10.72
C LYS A 186 -10.33 10.44 -10.10
N GLY A 187 -9.35 10.83 -10.93
CA GLY A 187 -8.08 11.44 -10.52
C GLY A 187 -7.25 10.74 -9.44
N TYR A 188 -7.36 9.41 -9.32
CA TYR A 188 -6.61 8.62 -8.35
C TYR A 188 -5.10 8.63 -8.60
N LYS A 189 -4.63 8.95 -9.81
CA LYS A 189 -3.21 9.15 -10.14
C LYS A 189 -2.52 10.14 -9.22
N ASN A 190 -3.27 11.10 -8.67
CA ASN A 190 -2.76 12.15 -7.80
C ASN A 190 -2.95 11.85 -6.31
N ASP A 191 -3.67 10.78 -5.96
CA ASP A 191 -3.93 10.33 -4.59
C ASP A 191 -2.97 9.18 -4.25
N ILE A 192 -2.07 9.41 -3.29
CA ILE A 192 -1.01 8.45 -2.96
C ILE A 192 -1.60 7.12 -2.46
N SER A 193 -2.57 7.17 -1.54
CA SER A 193 -3.13 5.96 -0.92
C SER A 193 -3.89 5.11 -1.95
N TYR A 194 -4.72 5.74 -2.79
CA TYR A 194 -5.41 5.02 -3.86
C TYR A 194 -4.44 4.48 -4.91
N ARG A 195 -3.45 5.28 -5.31
CA ARG A 195 -2.47 4.85 -6.31
C ARG A 195 -1.69 3.63 -5.86
N VAL A 196 -1.23 3.61 -4.60
CA VAL A 196 -0.54 2.46 -4.02
C VAL A 196 -1.43 1.22 -3.95
N GLY A 197 -2.72 1.37 -3.62
CA GLY A 197 -3.68 0.26 -3.68
C GLY A 197 -3.80 -0.32 -5.09
N TRP A 198 -4.02 0.50 -6.11
CA TRP A 198 -4.14 0.04 -7.50
C TRP A 198 -2.85 -0.58 -8.04
N ASP A 199 -1.71 0.04 -7.76
CA ASP A 199 -0.42 -0.50 -8.16
C ASP A 199 -0.15 -1.87 -7.51
N ALA A 200 -0.49 -2.03 -6.23
CA ALA A 200 -0.44 -3.33 -5.54
C ALA A 200 -1.37 -4.36 -6.19
N TYR A 201 -2.61 -3.97 -6.54
CA TYR A 201 -3.56 -4.83 -7.25
C TYR A 201 -2.97 -5.37 -8.56
N TYR A 202 -2.40 -4.51 -9.39
CA TYR A 202 -1.83 -4.92 -10.68
C TYR A 202 -0.57 -5.79 -10.53
N ILE A 203 0.31 -5.46 -9.59
CA ILE A 203 1.47 -6.30 -9.27
C ILE A 203 1.01 -7.71 -8.88
N LEU A 204 0.02 -7.81 -7.99
CA LEU A 204 -0.48 -9.07 -7.47
C LEU A 204 -1.23 -9.89 -8.52
N LYS A 205 -2.00 -9.24 -9.40
CA LYS A 205 -2.67 -9.89 -10.53
C LYS A 205 -1.66 -10.52 -11.49
N GLU A 206 -0.58 -9.82 -11.82
CA GLU A 206 0.48 -10.38 -12.67
C GLU A 206 1.25 -11.50 -11.95
N TRP A 207 1.54 -11.37 -10.66
CA TRP A 207 2.19 -12.43 -9.88
C TRP A 207 1.37 -13.72 -9.86
N LEU A 208 0.04 -13.63 -9.71
CA LEU A 208 -0.86 -14.79 -9.79
C LEU A 208 -0.82 -15.43 -11.16
N LYS A 209 -0.93 -14.64 -12.22
CA LYS A 209 -0.87 -15.12 -13.60
C LYS A 209 0.44 -15.83 -13.93
N MET A 210 1.54 -15.35 -13.36
CA MET A 210 2.88 -15.94 -13.54
C MET A 210 3.16 -17.11 -12.59
N GLY A 211 2.29 -17.38 -11.60
CA GLY A 211 2.55 -18.36 -10.55
C GLY A 211 3.77 -18.01 -9.70
N LYS A 212 4.03 -16.71 -9.45
CA LYS A 212 5.18 -16.25 -8.67
C LYS A 212 5.08 -16.78 -7.24
N LYS A 213 6.15 -17.42 -6.76
CA LYS A 213 6.26 -17.84 -5.36
C LYS A 213 6.62 -16.66 -4.47
N ILE A 214 5.88 -16.49 -3.38
CA ILE A 214 6.13 -15.45 -2.37
C ILE A 214 6.76 -16.14 -1.15
N ASN A 215 7.94 -15.69 -0.75
CA ASN A 215 8.64 -16.28 0.39
C ASN A 215 7.81 -16.11 1.68
N GLY A 216 7.59 -17.21 2.39
CA GLY A 216 6.77 -17.25 3.61
C GLY A 216 5.34 -17.73 3.40
N LEU A 217 4.92 -18.00 2.15
CA LEU A 217 3.67 -18.67 1.78
C LEU A 217 3.89 -20.11 1.33
#